data_AF-A0A0H5Q2E3-F1
#
_entry.id   AF-A0A0H5Q2E3-F1
#
_cell.length_a   1.000
_cell.length_b   1.000
_cell.length_c   1.000
_cell.angle_alpha   90.00
_cell.angle_beta   90.00
_cell.angle_gamma   90.00
#
_symmetry.space_group_name_H-M   'P 1'
#
loop_
_entity.id
_entity.type
_entity.pdbx_description
1 polymer ?
#
loop_
_entity_poly.entity_id
_entity_poly.type
_entity_poly.pdbx_seq_one_letter_code
_entity_poly.pdbx_strand_id
1 'polypeptide(L)'
;MINSDNHLLVEARPLEPVMRVFDAGKSYYINREGKRIEAKAEFFTDVPVVCGSFNKKFTAKKVLPLVRYLNSDPKLANIVSMIVARDERNLILVPRIKGHVINFGDTTRMQEKSRNLFLFYRKVMPHKGWMEYDTISVKFRNQIVATRRDKTIQQHSEDYTEEIDLEEHTLPDISGEQTSTE
;
A
#
# COMPACT_ATOMS: atom_id res chain seq x y z
N MET A 1 35.24 -33.18 -0.01
CA MET A 1 36.42 -33.79 0.64
C MET A 1 36.18 -35.30 0.63
N ILE A 2 37.11 -36.10 0.12
CA ILE A 2 36.98 -37.56 0.22
C ILE A 2 37.53 -37.94 1.60
N ASN A 3 36.74 -38.64 2.41
CA ASN A 3 37.19 -39.06 3.75
C ASN A 3 38.14 -40.28 3.65
N SER A 4 38.72 -40.68 4.78
CA SER A 4 39.63 -41.83 4.91
C SER A 4 39.02 -43.15 4.43
N ASP A 5 37.69 -43.24 4.41
CA ASP A 5 36.92 -44.42 3.99
C ASP A 5 36.53 -44.37 2.50
N ASN A 6 37.15 -43.47 1.72
CA ASN A 6 36.92 -43.29 0.29
C ASN A 6 35.49 -42.81 -0.07
N HIS A 7 34.76 -42.21 0.87
CA HIS A 7 33.46 -41.59 0.64
C HIS A 7 33.60 -40.10 0.29
N LEU A 8 32.86 -39.65 -0.71
CA LEU A 8 32.76 -38.23 -1.05
C LEU A 8 31.77 -37.52 -0.12
N LEU A 9 32.28 -36.63 0.73
CA LEU A 9 31.43 -35.72 1.50
C LEU A 9 30.99 -34.54 0.63
N VAL A 10 29.68 -34.44 0.43
CA VAL A 10 29.01 -33.30 -0.24
C VAL A 10 28.08 -32.63 0.77
N GLU A 11 28.30 -31.35 1.05
CA GLU A 11 27.35 -30.51 1.78
C GLU A 11 26.59 -29.63 0.77
N ALA A 12 25.27 -29.77 0.72
CA ALA A 12 24.40 -28.96 -0.12
C ALA A 12 23.38 -28.23 0.76
N ARG A 13 23.21 -26.92 0.54
CA ARG A 13 22.18 -26.12 1.21
C ARG A 13 21.11 -25.70 0.20
N PRO A 14 19.85 -26.13 0.36
CA PRO A 14 18.79 -25.75 -0.56
C PRO A 14 18.48 -24.26 -0.45
N LEU A 15 18.02 -23.66 -1.55
CA LEU A 15 17.51 -22.29 -1.52
C LEU A 15 16.11 -22.28 -0.90
N GLU A 16 15.91 -21.56 0.18
CA GLU A 16 14.61 -21.38 0.83
C GLU A 16 13.82 -20.24 0.16
N PRO A 17 12.67 -20.51 -0.49
CA PRO A 17 11.84 -19.46 -1.07
C PRO A 17 11.17 -18.63 0.03
N VAL A 18 10.97 -17.33 -0.22
CA VAL A 18 10.25 -16.42 0.70
C VAL A 18 9.08 -15.69 0.05
N MET A 19 9.01 -15.69 -1.28
CA MET A 19 7.82 -15.25 -2.01
C MET A 19 7.74 -15.94 -3.36
N ARG A 20 6.51 -16.09 -3.86
CA ARG A 20 6.24 -16.56 -5.22
C ARG A 20 5.84 -15.37 -6.08
N VAL A 21 6.53 -15.19 -7.19
CA VAL A 21 6.29 -14.09 -8.12
C VAL A 21 5.52 -14.60 -9.33
N PHE A 22 4.47 -13.90 -9.71
CA PHE A 22 3.74 -14.06 -10.95
C PHE A 22 3.99 -12.84 -11.85
N ASP A 23 4.42 -13.10 -13.07
CA ASP A 23 4.79 -12.09 -14.06
C ASP A 23 4.46 -12.60 -15.46
N ALA A 24 3.56 -11.89 -16.17
CA ALA A 24 3.13 -12.22 -17.53
C ALA A 24 2.77 -13.71 -17.76
N GLY A 25 2.00 -14.31 -16.84
CA GLY A 25 1.55 -15.70 -16.93
C GLY A 25 2.58 -16.75 -16.52
N LYS A 26 3.82 -16.35 -16.20
CA LYS A 26 4.85 -17.24 -15.64
C LYS A 26 4.95 -17.04 -14.13
N SER A 27 5.45 -18.06 -13.43
CA SER A 27 5.73 -17.95 -12.00
C SER A 27 7.10 -18.50 -11.63
N TYR A 28 7.70 -17.93 -10.61
CA TYR A 28 8.98 -18.36 -10.05
C TYR A 28 9.06 -17.96 -8.58
N TYR A 29 9.84 -18.68 -7.79
CA TYR A 29 10.08 -18.31 -6.40
C TYR A 29 11.31 -17.40 -6.30
N ILE A 30 11.36 -16.61 -5.24
CA ILE A 30 12.52 -15.81 -4.87
C ILE A 30 12.89 -16.11 -3.41
N ASN A 31 14.18 -16.27 -3.13
CA ASN A 31 14.71 -16.44 -1.77
C ASN A 31 15.06 -15.10 -1.09
N ARG A 32 15.58 -15.14 0.16
CA ARG A 32 15.91 -13.93 0.94
C ARG A 32 16.95 -13.02 0.26
N GLU A 33 17.89 -13.60 -0.48
CA GLU A 33 18.94 -12.89 -1.23
C GLU A 33 18.47 -12.39 -2.61
N GLY A 34 17.22 -12.68 -2.99
CA GLY A 34 16.67 -12.30 -4.28
C GLY A 34 17.01 -13.24 -5.43
N LYS A 35 17.64 -14.39 -5.18
CA LYS A 35 17.88 -15.41 -6.20
C LYS A 35 16.54 -16.02 -6.64
N ARG A 36 16.40 -16.21 -7.96
CA ARG A 36 15.23 -16.85 -8.55
C ARG A 36 15.38 -18.36 -8.48
N ILE A 37 14.28 -19.03 -8.15
CA ILE A 37 14.14 -20.48 -8.17
C ILE A 37 12.99 -20.78 -9.13
N GLU A 38 13.22 -21.68 -10.08
CA GLU A 38 12.19 -22.08 -11.03
C GLU A 38 11.00 -22.73 -10.32
N ALA A 39 9.78 -22.37 -10.72
CA ALA A 39 8.58 -23.02 -10.21
C ALA A 39 8.29 -24.27 -11.03
N LYS A 40 8.71 -25.43 -10.53
CA LYS A 40 8.39 -26.75 -11.10
C LYS A 40 7.12 -27.30 -10.47
N ALA A 41 6.35 -28.08 -11.22
CA ALA A 41 5.06 -28.60 -10.77
C ALA A 41 5.20 -29.55 -9.56
N GLU A 42 6.34 -30.23 -9.43
CA GLU A 42 6.60 -31.15 -8.32
C GLU A 42 6.98 -30.43 -7.01
N PHE A 43 7.21 -29.11 -7.05
CA PHE A 43 7.69 -28.35 -5.88
C PHE A 43 6.75 -27.18 -5.53
N PHE A 44 6.02 -27.35 -4.44
CA PHE A 44 5.13 -26.33 -3.88
C PHE A 44 5.63 -25.86 -2.51
N THR A 45 5.63 -24.55 -2.28
CA THR A 45 5.89 -23.96 -0.96
C THR A 45 4.89 -22.84 -0.71
N ASP A 46 4.32 -22.83 0.50
CA ASP A 46 3.38 -21.79 0.92
C ASP A 46 4.14 -20.53 1.34
N VAL A 47 4.23 -19.58 0.41
CA VAL A 47 4.88 -18.28 0.59
C VAL A 47 4.00 -17.17 0.02
N PRO A 48 4.13 -15.92 0.52
CA PRO A 48 3.40 -14.78 0.00
C PRO A 48 3.47 -14.67 -1.52
N VAL A 49 2.31 -14.43 -2.14
CA VAL A 49 2.17 -14.25 -3.59
C VAL A 49 2.37 -12.78 -3.94
N VAL A 50 3.25 -12.53 -4.91
CA VAL A 50 3.50 -11.22 -5.51
C VAL A 50 3.15 -11.29 -6.98
N CYS A 51 2.20 -10.50 -7.45
CA CYS A 51 1.90 -10.36 -8.88
C CYS A 51 2.28 -8.96 -9.35
N GLY A 52 2.84 -8.86 -10.55
CA GLY A 52 3.16 -7.58 -11.15
C GLY A 52 3.72 -7.75 -12.55
N SER A 53 4.08 -6.64 -13.18
CA SER A 53 4.89 -6.65 -14.39
C SER A 53 6.25 -6.08 -14.05
N PHE A 54 7.29 -6.90 -14.17
CA PHE A 54 8.64 -6.52 -13.77
C PHE A 54 9.54 -6.27 -14.99
N ASN A 55 10.43 -5.29 -14.87
CA ASN A 55 11.37 -4.90 -15.92
C ASN A 55 12.75 -4.60 -15.32
N LYS A 56 13.69 -4.11 -16.14
CA LYS A 56 15.06 -3.79 -15.71
C LYS A 56 15.12 -2.74 -14.59
N LYS A 57 14.18 -1.78 -14.56
CA LYS A 57 14.12 -0.71 -13.56
C LYS A 57 13.38 -1.17 -12.30
N PHE A 58 12.21 -1.78 -12.47
CA PHE A 58 11.38 -2.32 -11.41
C PHE A 58 11.45 -3.84 -11.38
N THR A 59 12.38 -4.38 -10.58
CA THR A 59 12.54 -5.82 -10.42
C THR A 59 11.75 -6.33 -9.22
N ALA A 60 11.33 -7.60 -9.25
CA ALA A 60 10.64 -8.23 -8.12
C ALA A 60 11.42 -8.16 -6.80
N LYS A 61 12.76 -8.09 -6.85
CA LYS A 61 13.61 -7.89 -5.67
C LYS A 61 13.25 -6.63 -4.88
N LYS A 62 12.75 -5.57 -5.53
CA LYS A 62 12.33 -4.33 -4.86
C LYS A 62 11.12 -4.52 -3.94
N VAL A 63 10.38 -5.62 -4.08
CA VAL A 63 9.23 -5.97 -3.22
C VAL A 63 9.67 -6.76 -1.97
N LEU A 64 10.87 -7.37 -1.97
CA LEU A 64 11.36 -8.16 -0.83
C LEU A 64 11.36 -7.44 0.52
N PRO A 65 11.71 -6.14 0.63
CA PRO A 65 11.64 -5.44 1.91
C PRO A 65 10.22 -5.43 2.49
N LEU A 66 9.20 -5.28 1.64
CA LEU A 66 7.80 -5.33 2.06
C LEU A 66 7.41 -6.73 2.52
N VAL A 67 7.79 -7.77 1.77
CA VAL A 67 7.51 -9.17 2.18
C VAL A 67 8.15 -9.49 3.52
N ARG A 68 9.41 -9.12 3.73
CA ARG A 68 10.09 -9.31 5.03
C ARG A 68 9.36 -8.57 6.15
N TYR A 69 8.94 -7.35 5.90
CA TYR A 69 8.22 -6.55 6.87
C TYR A 69 6.86 -7.17 7.23
N LEU A 70 6.08 -7.62 6.24
CA LEU A 70 4.82 -8.32 6.47
C LEU A 70 5.03 -9.59 7.30
N ASN A 71 6.05 -10.38 6.98
CA ASN A 71 6.35 -11.60 7.72
C ASN A 71 6.85 -11.34 9.16
N SER A 72 7.41 -10.15 9.43
CA SER A 72 7.84 -9.76 10.77
C SER A 72 6.71 -9.25 11.67
N ASP A 73 5.55 -8.90 11.10
CA ASP A 73 4.38 -8.40 11.83
C ASP A 73 3.22 -9.40 11.71
N PRO A 74 2.91 -10.18 12.76
CA PRO A 74 1.82 -11.16 12.74
C PRO A 74 0.47 -10.56 12.39
N LYS A 75 0.20 -9.30 12.74
CA LYS A 75 -1.10 -8.66 12.45
C LYS A 75 -1.25 -8.41 10.96
N LEU A 76 -0.19 -7.98 10.29
CA LEU A 76 -0.20 -7.77 8.84
C LEU A 76 -0.16 -9.10 8.09
N ALA A 77 0.66 -10.05 8.52
CA ALA A 77 0.73 -11.40 7.93
C ALA A 77 -0.64 -12.09 7.89
N ASN A 78 -1.43 -11.91 8.95
CA ASN A 78 -2.78 -12.49 9.03
C ASN A 78 -3.81 -11.77 8.15
N ILE A 79 -3.61 -10.49 7.84
CA ILE A 79 -4.57 -9.70 7.05
C ILE A 79 -4.24 -9.76 5.56
N VAL A 80 -2.97 -9.77 5.17
CA VAL A 80 -2.57 -9.71 3.76
C VAL A 80 -2.54 -11.11 3.15
N SER A 81 -3.16 -11.28 1.98
CA SER A 81 -3.11 -12.51 1.19
C SER A 81 -2.08 -12.42 0.06
N MET A 82 -2.02 -11.27 -0.60
CA MET A 82 -1.27 -11.09 -1.84
C MET A 82 -0.78 -9.66 -1.97
N ILE A 83 0.33 -9.48 -2.67
CA ILE A 83 0.85 -8.17 -3.06
C ILE A 83 0.70 -8.02 -4.58
N VAL A 84 0.05 -6.95 -5.02
CA VAL A 84 0.02 -6.53 -6.42
C VAL A 84 0.99 -5.36 -6.57
N ALA A 85 2.12 -5.62 -7.20
CA ALA A 85 3.18 -4.67 -7.47
C ALA A 85 2.95 -4.00 -8.83
N ARG A 86 2.33 -2.82 -8.83
CA ARG A 86 2.15 -2.04 -10.08
C ARG A 86 3.45 -1.35 -10.48
N ASP A 87 4.08 -0.68 -9.51
CA ASP A 87 5.37 -0.01 -9.64
C ASP A 87 6.01 0.20 -8.24
N GLU A 88 7.17 0.84 -8.19
CA GLU A 88 7.93 1.10 -6.95
C GLU A 88 7.20 1.95 -5.92
N ARG A 89 6.23 2.76 -6.35
CA ARG A 89 5.46 3.70 -5.54
C ARG A 89 4.03 3.24 -5.32
N ASN A 90 3.63 2.10 -5.88
CA ASN A 90 2.27 1.56 -5.81
C ASN A 90 2.31 0.04 -5.61
N LEU A 91 2.78 -0.37 -4.43
CA LEU A 91 2.62 -1.72 -3.90
C LEU A 91 1.25 -1.82 -3.24
N ILE A 92 0.37 -2.64 -3.81
CA ILE A 92 -1.00 -2.82 -3.35
C ILE A 92 -1.08 -4.12 -2.53
N LEU A 93 -1.49 -4.02 -1.28
CA LEU A 93 -1.80 -5.19 -0.47
C LEU A 93 -3.25 -5.59 -0.70
N VAL A 94 -3.48 -6.85 -1.01
CA VAL A 94 -4.80 -7.45 -1.09
C VAL A 94 -5.07 -8.11 0.26
N PRO A 95 -6.05 -7.63 1.04
CA PRO A 95 -6.41 -8.26 2.29
C PRO A 95 -7.22 -9.56 2.07
N ARG A 96 -7.20 -10.46 3.05
CA ARG A 96 -8.10 -11.63 3.14
C ARG A 96 -9.56 -11.22 3.39
N ILE A 97 -9.76 -10.03 3.94
CA ILE A 97 -11.08 -9.43 4.15
C ILE A 97 -11.55 -8.81 2.83
N LYS A 98 -12.75 -9.19 2.39
CA LYS A 98 -13.38 -8.60 1.20
C LYS A 98 -13.81 -7.16 1.48
N GLY A 99 -13.63 -6.27 0.52
CA GLY A 99 -14.17 -4.91 0.60
C GLY A 99 -13.30 -3.90 -0.13
N HIS A 100 -12.01 -3.94 0.15
CA HIS A 100 -11.07 -2.93 -0.31
C HIS A 100 -9.69 -3.52 -0.62
N VAL A 101 -8.90 -2.76 -1.35
CA VAL A 101 -7.45 -2.97 -1.48
C VAL A 101 -6.70 -1.88 -0.74
N ILE A 102 -5.45 -2.15 -0.36
CA ILE A 102 -4.64 -1.19 0.39
C ILE A 102 -3.48 -0.74 -0.49
N ASN A 103 -3.46 0.54 -0.89
CA ASN A 103 -2.28 1.10 -1.52
C ASN A 103 -1.25 1.46 -0.43
N PHE A 104 -0.27 0.59 -0.25
CA PHE A 104 0.81 0.77 0.72
C PHE A 104 1.89 1.74 0.21
N GLY A 105 1.93 1.96 -1.10
CA GLY A 105 2.89 2.83 -1.75
C GLY A 105 4.24 2.16 -1.95
N ASP A 106 5.30 2.77 -1.43
CA ASP A 106 6.67 2.22 -1.46
C ASP A 106 7.03 1.41 -0.20
N THR A 107 8.29 0.96 -0.11
CA THR A 107 8.85 0.22 1.02
C THR A 107 9.42 1.11 2.13
N THR A 108 9.15 2.42 2.10
CA THR A 108 9.58 3.36 3.16
C THR A 108 8.52 3.49 4.25
N ARG A 109 8.94 3.87 5.47
CA ARG A 109 8.06 4.22 6.60
C ARG A 109 6.98 3.16 6.91
N MET A 110 7.30 1.89 6.72
CA MET A 110 6.32 0.81 6.74
C MET A 110 5.59 0.71 8.10
N GLN A 111 6.28 1.03 9.19
CA GLN A 111 5.71 1.11 10.54
C GLN A 111 4.63 2.19 10.66
N GLU A 112 4.90 3.39 10.17
CA GLU A 112 3.93 4.50 10.15
C GLU A 112 2.69 4.12 9.33
N LYS A 113 2.91 3.59 8.12
CA LYS A 113 1.84 3.17 7.21
C LYS A 113 0.96 2.09 7.80
N SER A 114 1.57 1.11 8.49
CA SER A 114 0.85 0.02 9.16
C SER A 114 0.03 0.53 10.32
N ARG A 115 0.60 1.42 11.15
CA ARG A 115 -0.14 2.08 12.23
C ARG A 115 -1.35 2.85 11.70
N ASN A 116 -1.19 3.58 10.61
CA ASN A 116 -2.26 4.32 9.96
C ASN A 116 -3.36 3.38 9.42
N LEU A 117 -2.99 2.27 8.79
CA LEU A 117 -3.95 1.25 8.33
C LEU A 117 -4.78 0.69 9.49
N PHE A 118 -4.13 0.28 10.58
CA PHE A 118 -4.84 -0.25 11.75
C PHE A 118 -5.68 0.81 12.46
N LEU A 119 -5.24 2.07 12.46
CA LEU A 119 -6.05 3.18 12.95
C LEU A 119 -7.34 3.33 12.14
N PHE A 120 -7.26 3.25 10.80
CA PHE A 120 -8.42 3.28 9.91
C PHE A 120 -9.39 2.14 10.21
N TYR A 121 -8.90 0.91 10.34
CA TYR A 121 -9.74 -0.24 10.68
C TYR A 121 -10.40 -0.13 12.05
N ARG A 122 -9.74 0.50 13.03
CA ARG A 122 -10.30 0.66 14.37
C ARG A 122 -11.27 1.82 14.50
N LYS A 123 -11.05 2.91 13.75
CA LYS A 123 -11.77 4.19 13.95
C LYS A 123 -12.75 4.53 12.83
N VAL A 124 -12.57 4.02 11.62
CA VAL A 124 -13.42 4.37 10.47
C VAL A 124 -14.32 3.20 10.08
N MET A 125 -13.75 2.01 9.92
CA MET A 125 -14.52 0.83 9.47
C MET A 125 -15.73 0.48 10.34
N PRO A 126 -15.69 0.58 11.69
CA PRO A 126 -16.85 0.25 12.52
C PRO A 126 -18.03 1.22 12.31
N HIS A 127 -17.77 2.46 11.87
CA HIS A 127 -18.78 3.49 11.69
C HIS A 127 -19.29 3.59 10.25
N LYS A 128 -18.41 3.39 9.26
CA LYS A 128 -18.76 3.50 7.83
C LYS A 128 -19.09 2.16 7.18
N GLY A 129 -18.62 1.06 7.75
CA GLY A 129 -18.77 -0.28 7.19
C GLY A 129 -17.66 -0.64 6.18
N TRP A 130 -17.47 -1.95 6.00
CA TRP A 130 -16.39 -2.52 5.17
C TRP A 130 -16.59 -2.36 3.66
N MET A 131 -17.78 -1.95 3.22
CA MET A 131 -18.14 -1.84 1.81
C MET A 131 -18.18 -0.40 1.30
N GLU A 132 -18.02 0.59 2.19
CA GLU A 132 -18.04 2.02 1.83
C GLU A 132 -16.88 2.40 0.91
N TYR A 133 -15.68 1.87 1.17
CA TYR A 133 -14.46 2.21 0.44
C TYR A 133 -13.96 1.01 -0.38
N ASP A 134 -13.45 1.26 -1.58
CA ASP A 134 -12.81 0.23 -2.40
C ASP A 134 -11.28 0.25 -2.31
N THR A 135 -10.71 1.38 -1.91
CA THR A 135 -9.26 1.61 -1.90
C THR A 135 -8.89 2.42 -0.68
N ILE A 136 -7.93 1.94 0.10
CA ILE A 136 -7.35 2.65 1.24
C ILE A 136 -5.88 2.89 0.96
N SER A 137 -5.48 4.15 0.85
CA SER A 137 -4.10 4.53 0.59
C SER A 137 -3.44 5.05 1.87
N VAL A 138 -2.37 4.38 2.28
CA VAL A 138 -1.52 4.77 3.41
C VAL A 138 -0.16 5.29 2.95
N LYS A 139 0.03 5.53 1.64
CA LYS A 139 1.34 5.93 1.09
C LYS A 139 1.78 7.32 1.53
N PHE A 140 0.85 8.21 1.87
CA PHE A 140 1.11 9.59 2.23
C PHE A 140 1.56 9.73 3.69
N ARG A 141 2.37 10.76 3.99
CA ARG A 141 2.81 11.04 5.36
C ARG A 141 1.63 11.56 6.18
N ASN A 142 1.44 11.03 7.38
CA ASN A 142 0.43 11.52 8.34
C ASN A 142 -1.01 11.61 7.80
N GLN A 143 -1.32 10.93 6.70
CA GLN A 143 -2.62 11.01 6.05
C GLN A 143 -3.03 9.63 5.52
N ILE A 144 -4.32 9.35 5.64
CA ILE A 144 -4.98 8.19 5.04
C ILE A 144 -5.97 8.71 4.02
N VAL A 145 -5.86 8.26 2.78
CA VAL A 145 -6.77 8.65 1.70
C VAL A 145 -7.58 7.42 1.31
N ALA A 146 -8.90 7.48 1.42
CA ALA A 146 -9.77 6.38 1.05
C ALA A 146 -10.70 6.80 -0.10
N THR A 147 -10.82 5.95 -1.11
CA THR A 147 -11.72 6.19 -2.23
C THR A 147 -13.01 5.43 -2.01
N ARG A 148 -14.15 6.13 -2.04
CA ARG A 148 -15.47 5.50 -1.96
C ARG A 148 -15.66 4.49 -3.08
N ARG A 149 -16.35 3.40 -2.78
CA ARG A 149 -16.74 2.40 -3.77
C ARG A 149 -17.75 2.98 -4.75
N ASP A 150 -18.77 3.65 -4.25
CA ASP A 150 -19.73 4.36 -5.08
C ASP A 150 -19.08 5.67 -5.59
N LYS A 151 -18.91 5.74 -6.91
CA LYS A 151 -18.30 6.90 -7.59
C LYS A 151 -19.32 7.95 -7.98
N THR A 152 -20.61 7.64 -7.93
CA THR A 152 -21.68 8.56 -8.34
C THR A 152 -21.88 9.70 -7.33
N ILE A 153 -21.54 9.46 -6.07
CA ILE A 153 -21.69 10.41 -4.95
C ILE A 153 -20.58 11.50 -4.97
N GLN A 154 -19.69 11.54 -5.99
CA GLN A 154 -18.59 12.51 -6.03
C GLN A 154 -18.97 13.95 -6.44
N GLN A 155 -20.26 14.30 -6.46
CA GLN A 155 -20.70 15.69 -6.59
C GLN A 155 -21.09 16.28 -5.23
N HIS A 156 -20.09 16.85 -4.54
CA HIS A 156 -20.32 17.92 -3.59
C HIS A 156 -19.19 18.93 -3.79
N SER A 157 -19.33 19.79 -4.80
CA SER A 157 -18.86 21.16 -4.61
C SER A 157 -19.72 21.70 -3.48
N GLU A 158 -19.12 22.10 -2.37
CA GLU A 158 -19.81 22.95 -1.41
C GLU A 158 -20.20 24.21 -2.20
N ASP A 159 -21.48 24.40 -2.47
CA ASP A 159 -21.97 25.72 -2.87
C ASP A 159 -21.73 26.62 -1.66
N TYR A 160 -20.62 27.36 -1.67
CA TYR A 160 -20.42 28.48 -0.78
C TYR A 160 -21.53 29.47 -1.12
N THR A 161 -22.64 29.38 -0.41
CA THR A 161 -23.56 30.52 -0.33
C THR A 161 -22.82 31.50 0.55
N GLU A 162 -22.22 32.53 -0.05
CA GLU A 162 -21.78 33.69 0.73
C GLU A 162 -23.04 34.18 1.46
N GLU A 163 -23.10 33.97 2.78
CA GLU A 163 -24.08 34.65 3.60
C GLU A 163 -23.74 36.14 3.46
N ILE A 164 -24.54 36.85 2.66
CA ILE A 164 -24.47 38.30 2.57
C ILE A 164 -24.81 38.80 3.98
N ASP A 165 -23.80 39.28 4.70
CA ASP A 165 -24.00 39.96 5.96
C ASP A 165 -24.75 41.27 5.68
N LEU A 166 -26.05 41.28 5.97
CA LEU A 166 -26.92 42.44 5.79
C LEU A 166 -26.48 43.62 6.67
N GLU A 167 -25.72 43.39 7.75
CA GLU A 167 -25.27 44.47 8.63
C GLU A 167 -24.12 45.28 8.00
N GLU A 168 -23.24 44.65 7.21
CA GLU A 168 -22.11 45.31 6.54
C GLU A 168 -22.56 46.31 5.45
N HIS A 169 -23.71 46.09 4.82
CA HIS A 169 -24.31 47.01 3.83
C HIS A 169 -24.97 48.26 4.42
N THR A 170 -25.14 48.34 5.74
CA THR A 170 -25.77 49.51 6.40
C THR A 170 -24.77 50.50 6.98
N LEU A 171 -23.47 50.19 6.90
CA LEU A 171 -22.43 51.10 7.36
C LEU A 171 -22.34 52.31 6.42
N PRO A 172 -22.36 53.55 6.95
CA PRO A 172 -22.13 54.74 6.14
C PRO A 172 -20.70 54.69 5.57
N ASP A 173 -20.58 54.95 4.27
CA ASP A 173 -19.30 55.00 3.56
C ASP A 173 -18.48 56.19 4.08
N ILE A 174 -17.54 55.91 5.00
CA ILE A 174 -16.66 56.93 5.58
C ILE A 174 -15.44 57.09 4.66
N SER A 175 -15.67 57.54 3.43
CA SER A 175 -14.60 57.93 2.52
C SER A 175 -14.94 59.22 1.77
N GLY A 176 -14.49 60.35 2.33
CA GLY A 176 -14.38 61.62 1.61
C GLY A 176 -14.97 62.87 2.26
N GLU A 177 -14.52 63.27 3.45
CA GLU A 177 -14.54 64.71 3.80
C GLU A 177 -13.23 65.36 3.33
N GLN A 178 -13.36 66.18 2.29
CA GLN A 178 -12.33 67.09 1.81
C GLN A 178 -12.11 68.20 2.83
N THR A 179 -10.95 68.23 3.48
CA THR A 179 -10.42 69.48 4.06
C THR A 179 -9.62 70.24 3.01
N SER A 180 -10.32 71.13 2.32
CA SER A 180 -9.75 72.31 1.67
C SER A 180 -9.56 73.38 2.75
N THR A 181 -8.35 73.90 2.95
CA THR A 181 -8.18 75.20 3.61
C THR A 181 -7.00 75.93 2.98
N GLU A 182 -7.37 77.06 2.37
CA GLU A 182 -6.67 78.32 2.04
C GLU A 182 -5.14 78.36 1.96
#